data_AF-A0A923QPN3-F1
#
_entry.id   AF-A0A923QPN3-F1
#
_cell.length_a   1.000
_cell.length_b   1.000
_cell.length_c   1.000
_cell.angle_alpha   90.00
_cell.angle_beta   90.00
_cell.angle_gamma   90.00
#
_symmetry.space_group_name_H-M   'P 1'
#
loop_
_entity.id
_entity.type
_entity.pdbx_description
1 polymer ?
#
loop_
_entity_poly.entity_id
_entity_poly.type
_entity_poly.pdbx_seq_one_letter_code
_entity_poly.pdbx_strand_id
1 'polypeptide(L)' 'MKKKQEGGLFDIRNNLNSGSVVAGIVGSKKYADDLWADTVNGASRMESSSVANKINKSNIRYE' A
#
# COMPACT_ATOMS: atom_id res chain seq x y z
N MET A 1 -28.46 4.93 28.74
CA MET A 1 -26.98 4.96 28.73
C MET A 1 -26.52 4.39 27.39
N LYS A 2 -25.91 5.21 26.52
CA LYS A 2 -25.45 4.76 25.19
C LYS A 2 -24.14 3.97 25.34
N LYS A 3 -24.08 2.73 24.83
CA LYS A 3 -22.82 1.96 24.77
C LYS A 3 -21.83 2.73 23.90
N LYS A 4 -20.68 3.12 24.47
CA LYS A 4 -19.54 3.66 23.74
C LYS A 4 -19.00 2.50 22.89
N GLN A 5 -19.11 2.60 21.56
CA GLN A 5 -18.39 1.68 20.68
C GLN A 5 -16.90 1.96 20.89
N GLU A 6 -16.21 1.05 21.58
CA GLU A 6 -14.76 1.03 21.54
C GLU A 6 -14.38 0.59 20.13
N GLY A 7 -13.97 1.56 19.30
CA GLY A 7 -13.42 1.26 18.00
C GLY A 7 -12.18 0.38 18.21
N GLY A 8 -12.26 -0.89 17.81
CA GLY A 8 -11.15 -1.82 17.94
C GLY A 8 -9.91 -1.27 17.25
N LEU A 9 -8.76 -1.40 17.90
CA LEU A 9 -7.47 -1.06 17.29
C LEU A 9 -7.20 -2.07 16.16
N PHE A 10 -7.00 -1.58 14.95
CA PHE A 10 -6.59 -2.40 13.81
C PHE A 10 -5.08 -2.50 13.76
N ASP A 11 -4.56 -3.72 13.65
CA ASP A 11 -3.15 -3.95 13.36
C ASP A 11 -2.88 -3.64 11.89
N ILE A 12 -2.24 -2.49 11.63
CA ILE A 12 -1.96 -2.00 10.27
C ILE A 12 -0.49 -2.21 9.94
N ARG A 13 -0.20 -2.64 8.71
CA ARG A 13 1.16 -2.68 8.14
C ARG A 13 1.29 -1.55 7.13
N ASN A 14 2.28 -0.68 7.33
CA ASN A 14 2.52 0.48 6.48
C ASN A 14 3.88 0.36 5.79
N ASN A 15 3.88 0.48 4.46
CA ASN A 15 5.09 0.33 3.67
C ASN A 15 5.26 1.40 2.59
N LEU A 16 6.50 1.84 2.38
CA LEU A 16 6.84 2.93 1.47
C LEU A 16 7.95 2.48 0.51
N ASN A 17 7.66 2.52 -0.79
CA ASN A 17 8.61 2.22 -1.86
C ASN A 17 8.59 3.31 -2.93
N SER A 18 9.74 3.61 -3.53
CA SER A 18 9.87 4.59 -4.62
C SER A 18 10.55 3.98 -5.85
N GLY A 19 10.12 4.42 -7.04
CA GLY A 19 10.64 3.99 -8.34
C GLY A 19 9.70 4.34 -9.49
N SER A 20 10.12 4.05 -10.73
CA SER A 20 9.29 4.25 -11.92
C SER A 20 8.00 3.43 -11.85
N VAL A 21 6.89 4.04 -12.26
CA VAL A 21 5.60 3.36 -12.38
C VAL A 21 4.92 3.72 -13.69
N VAL A 22 4.13 2.79 -14.22
CA VAL A 22 3.17 3.06 -15.31
C VAL A 22 1.78 3.14 -14.69
N ALA A 23 1.05 4.21 -15.01
CA ALA A 23 -0.33 4.42 -14.60
C ALA A 23 -1.25 4.37 -15.83
N GLY A 24 -2.48 3.90 -15.63
CA GLY A 24 -3.46 3.91 -16.71
C GLY A 24 -4.86 3.54 -16.25
N ILE A 25 -5.83 3.87 -17.10
CA ILE A 25 -7.23 3.53 -16.86
C ILE A 25 -7.55 2.20 -17.55
N VAL A 26 -8.05 1.24 -16.77
CA VAL A 26 -8.53 -0.04 -17.29
C VAL A 26 -10.05 -0.12 -17.16
N GLY A 27 -10.67 -0.68 -18.21
CA GLY A 27 -12.11 -0.95 -18.28
C GLY A 27 -12.88 0.06 -19.12
N SER A 28 -13.94 -0.41 -19.79
CA SER A 28 -14.80 0.41 -20.66
C SER A 28 -16.15 0.79 -20.03
N LYS A 29 -16.50 0.21 -18.88
CA LYS A 29 -17.76 0.46 -18.14
C LYS A 29 -17.57 0.88 -16.69
N LYS A 30 -16.49 0.42 -16.05
CA LYS A 30 -16.03 0.87 -14.73
C LYS A 30 -14.55 1.18 -14.88
N TYR A 31 -14.23 2.45 -14.87
CA TYR A 31 -12.86 2.93 -14.99
C TYR A 31 -12.15 2.71 -13.65
N ALA A 32 -11.04 1.96 -13.67
CA ALA A 32 -10.10 1.87 -12.57
C ALA A 32 -8.80 2.54 -13.00
N ASP A 33 -8.35 3.53 -12.24
CA ASP A 33 -7.00 4.10 -12.40
C ASP A 33 -6.05 3.29 -11.52
N ASP A 34 -5.16 2.55 -12.16
CA ASP A 34 -4.31 1.55 -11.52
C ASP A 34 -2.84 1.81 -11.85
N LEU A 35 -1.96 1.38 -10.93
CA LEU A 35 -0.50 1.48 -11.06
C LEU A 35 0.10 0.09 -11.25
N TRP A 36 1.01 -0.06 -12.22
CA TRP A 36 1.78 -1.29 -12.43
C TRP A 36 3.26 -0.97 -12.64
N ALA A 37 4.11 -1.69 -11.92
CA ALA A 37 5.56 -1.74 -12.15
C ALA A 37 6.19 -2.76 -11.20
N ASP A 38 7.46 -3.07 -11.45
CA ASP A 38 8.29 -3.83 -10.50
C ASP A 38 8.41 -3.13 -9.14
N THR A 39 8.37 -1.79 -9.10
CA THR A 39 8.30 -1.02 -7.85
C THR A 39 7.03 -1.35 -7.05
N VAL A 40 5.88 -1.56 -7.69
CA VAL A 40 4.63 -1.94 -7.01
C VAL A 40 4.73 -3.37 -6.46
N ASN A 41 5.29 -4.30 -7.25
CA ASN A 41 5.53 -5.67 -6.82
C ASN A 41 6.52 -5.73 -5.65
N GLY A 42 7.58 -4.92 -5.67
CA GLY A 42 8.54 -4.80 -4.58
C GLY A 42 7.91 -4.27 -3.29
N ALA A 43 7.01 -3.28 -3.40
CA ALA A 43 6.26 -2.76 -2.25
C ALA A 43 5.38 -3.83 -1.61
N SER A 44 4.66 -4.61 -2.43
CA SER A 44 3.80 -5.71 -1.97
C SER A 44 4.58 -6.80 -1.21
N ARG A 45 5.73 -7.21 -1.75
CA ARG A 45 6.61 -8.20 -1.08
C ARG A 45 7.14 -7.68 0.25
N MET A 46 7.52 -6.41 0.29
CA MET A 46 8.04 -5.76 1.49
C MET A 46 6.97 -5.59 2.59
N GLU A 47 5.72 -5.34 2.21
CA GLU A 47 4.56 -5.32 3.14
C GLU A 47 4.29 -6.71 3.72
N SER A 48 4.35 -7.74 2.87
CA SER A 48 4.09 -9.12 3.26
C SER A 48 5.03 -9.61 4.37
N SER A 49 6.28 -9.14 4.38
CA SER A 49 7.28 -9.45 5.40
C SER A 49 7.38 -8.41 6.53
N SER A 50 6.49 -7.42 6.59
CA SER A 50 6.58 -6.33 7.59
C SER A 50 5.91 -6.65 8.92
N VAL A 51 6.38 -5.98 9.97
CA VAL A 51 5.82 -6.09 11.33
C VAL A 51 4.66 -5.11 11.48
N ALA A 52 3.54 -5.57 12.04
CA ALA A 52 2.38 -4.72 12.32
C ALA A 52 2.74 -3.52 13.21
N ASN A 53 2.06 -2.40 12.98
CA ASN A 53 2.21 -1.14 13.71
C ASN A 53 3.62 -0.52 13.59
N LYS A 54 4.41 -0.94 12.59
CA LYS A 54 5.68 -0.31 12.21
C LYS A 54 5.61 0.21 10.78
N ILE A 55 6.34 1.29 10.53
CA ILE A 55 6.55 1.83 9.19
C ILE A 55 7.81 1.17 8.61
N ASN A 56 7.67 0.54 7.45
CA ASN A 56 8.79 0.00 6.70
C ASN A 56 9.03 0.85 5.44
N LYS A 57 10.29 1.02 5.04
CA LYS A 57 10.69 1.83 3.88
C LYS A 57 11.78 1.09 3.13
N SER A 58 11.68 1.04 1.80
CA SER A 58 12.77 0.54 0.98
C SER A 58 13.89 1.59 0.87
N ASN A 59 15.12 1.13 0.64
CA ASN A 59 16.27 2.00 0.35
C ASN A 59 16.41 2.30 -1.16
N ILE A 60 15.39 2.00 -1.96
CA ILE A 60 15.46 2.16 -3.42
C ILE A 60 15.18 3.63 -3.73
N ARG A 61 16.21 4.35 -4.17
CA ARG A 61 16.10 5.75 -4.60
C ARG A 61 15.71 5.77 -6.08
N TYR A 62 14.70 6.56 -6.41
CA TYR A 62 14.41 6.94 -7.79
C TYR A 62 15.36 8.09 -8.19
N GLU A 63 16.04 7.97 -9.33
CA GLU A 63 16.91 9.01 -9.91
C GLU A 63 16.12 10.10 -10.62
#